data_AF-A0A3N5V0Z8-F1
#
_entry.id   AF-A0A3N5V0Z8-F1
#
_cell.length_a   1.000
_cell.length_b   1.000
_cell.length_c   1.000
_cell.angle_alpha   90.00
_cell.angle_beta   90.00
_cell.angle_gamma   90.00
#
_symmetry.space_group_name_H-M   'P 1'
#
loop_
_entity.id
_entity.type
_entity.pdbx_description
1 polymer ?
#
loop_
_entity_poly.entity_id
_entity_poly.type
_entity_poly.pdbx_seq_one_letter_code
_entity_poly.pdbx_strand_id
1 'polypeptide(L)'
;MPTMLSLSKKLSHELSNLDIDEGVRIESTKIKNRKMYINKRPSECFVAELVYSNHINMTEITFYVDTRHISKLIDKIFGKEYSVTIY
;
A
#
# COMPACT_ATOMS: atom_id res chain seq x y z
N MET A 1 -1.81 12.64 -25.47
CA MET A 1 -2.49 11.40 -25.03
C MET A 1 -2.12 11.18 -23.57
N PRO A 2 -3.07 11.03 -22.64
CA PRO A 2 -2.72 10.79 -21.24
C PRO A 2 -2.10 9.39 -21.14
N THR A 3 -0.88 9.32 -20.64
CA THR A 3 -0.16 8.06 -20.42
C THR A 3 -0.90 7.30 -19.34
N MET A 4 -1.61 6.23 -19.69
CA MET A 4 -2.15 5.29 -18.71
C MET A 4 -0.98 4.65 -17.98
N LEU A 5 -0.58 5.22 -16.84
CA LEU A 5 0.40 4.61 -15.95
C LEU A 5 -0.17 3.29 -15.44
N SER A 6 0.63 2.22 -15.46
CA SER A 6 0.25 0.97 -14.80
C SER A 6 -0.05 1.26 -13.33
N LEU A 7 -1.02 0.56 -12.74
CA LEU A 7 -1.44 0.73 -11.35
C LEU A 7 -0.23 0.74 -10.38
N SER A 8 0.74 -0.13 -10.65
CA SER A 8 2.01 -0.20 -9.91
C SER A 8 2.88 1.06 -10.02
N LYS A 9 2.96 1.69 -11.20
CA LYS A 9 3.70 2.95 -11.39
C LYS A 9 3.02 4.10 -10.67
N LYS A 10 1.68 4.15 -10.71
CA LYS A 10 0.93 5.15 -9.95
C LYS A 10 1.18 4.98 -8.45
N LEU A 11 1.07 3.76 -7.93
CA LEU A 11 1.37 3.46 -6.53
C LEU A 11 2.80 3.86 -6.12
N SER A 12 3.81 3.50 -6.91
CA SER A 12 5.20 3.89 -6.61
C SER A 12 5.38 5.41 -6.61
N HIS A 13 4.67 6.12 -7.49
CA HIS A 13 4.65 7.58 -7.50
C HIS A 13 3.99 8.16 -6.24
N GLU A 14 2.80 7.66 -5.84
CA GLU A 14 2.15 8.13 -4.61
C GLU A 14 3.04 7.88 -3.39
N LEU A 15 3.59 6.67 -3.25
CA LEU A 15 4.46 6.33 -2.12
C LEU A 15 5.74 7.18 -2.05
N SER A 16 6.27 7.62 -3.20
CA SER A 16 7.48 8.45 -3.24
C SER A 16 7.21 9.91 -2.87
N ASN A 17 5.97 10.36 -3.02
CA ASN A 17 5.54 11.73 -2.70
C ASN A 17 4.78 11.82 -1.38
N LEU A 18 4.60 10.70 -0.66
CA LEU A 18 3.83 10.64 0.58
C LEU A 18 4.51 11.48 1.67
N ASP A 19 3.76 12.40 2.26
CA ASP A 19 4.21 13.18 3.41
C ASP A 19 4.07 12.38 4.73
N ILE A 20 4.71 12.84 5.80
CA ILE A 20 4.68 12.22 7.14
C ILE A 20 3.26 12.22 7.72
N ASP A 21 2.43 13.21 7.37
CA ASP A 21 1.06 13.35 7.84
C ASP A 21 0.03 12.66 6.93
N GLU A 22 0.48 12.05 5.83
CA GLU A 22 -0.37 11.34 4.87
C GLU A 22 -0.25 9.82 5.01
N GLY A 23 -1.26 9.12 4.51
CA GLY A 23 -1.28 7.68 4.42
C GLY A 23 -1.85 7.17 3.10
N VAL A 24 -1.42 5.96 2.73
CA VAL A 24 -1.95 5.23 1.58
C VAL A 24 -2.72 4.02 2.09
N ARG A 25 -4.00 3.96 1.75
CA ARG A 25 -4.85 2.78 1.94
C ARG A 25 -4.94 2.01 0.63
N ILE A 26 -4.70 0.71 0.72
CA ILE A 26 -4.77 -0.23 -0.37
C ILE A 26 -5.82 -1.28 -0.03
N GLU A 27 -6.75 -1.49 -0.94
CA GLU A 27 -7.79 -2.50 -0.77
C GLU A 27 -7.90 -3.37 -2.00
N SER A 28 -8.04 -4.68 -1.80
CA SER A 28 -8.34 -5.57 -2.92
C SER A 28 -9.69 -5.21 -3.52
N THR A 29 -9.77 -5.14 -4.85
CA THR A 29 -11.05 -4.93 -5.55
C THR A 29 -11.87 -6.22 -5.64
N LYS A 30 -11.23 -7.39 -5.48
CA LYS A 30 -11.90 -8.70 -5.49
C LYS A 30 -12.15 -9.25 -4.09
N ILE A 31 -11.20 -9.09 -3.18
CA ILE A 31 -11.24 -9.72 -1.86
C ILE A 31 -11.41 -8.67 -0.76
N LYS A 32 -12.66 -8.39 -0.39
CA LYS A 32 -13.01 -7.32 0.58
C LYS A 32 -12.40 -7.49 1.99
N ASN A 33 -11.76 -8.62 2.28
CA ASN A 33 -11.19 -8.92 3.59
C ASN A 33 -9.69 -8.58 3.73
N ARG A 34 -9.07 -7.92 2.74
CA ARG A 34 -7.66 -7.51 2.83
C ARG A 34 -7.52 -6.01 2.61
N LYS A 35 -6.88 -5.36 3.57
CA LYS A 35 -6.53 -3.94 3.51
C LYS A 35 -5.09 -3.77 3.93
N MET A 36 -4.39 -2.85 3.30
CA MET A 36 -3.07 -2.44 3.75
C MET A 36 -3.05 -0.92 3.92
N TYR A 37 -2.48 -0.46 5.02
CA TYR A 37 -2.24 0.94 5.31
C TYR A 37 -0.75 1.20 5.30
N ILE A 38 -0.32 2.27 4.65
CA ILE A 38 1.09 2.63 4.54
C ILE A 38 1.24 4.09 4.94
N ASN A 39 2.08 4.36 5.93
CA ASN A 39 2.40 5.71 6.36
C ASN A 39 3.91 5.91 6.33
N LYS A 40 4.33 7.15 6.06
CA LYS A 40 5.74 7.56 6.17
C LYS A 40 6.01 8.05 7.59
N ARG A 41 7.18 7.70 8.13
CA ARG A 41 7.63 8.15 9.45
C ARG A 41 8.69 9.24 9.29
N PRO A 42 8.90 10.10 10.31
CA PRO A 42 9.98 11.09 10.31
C PRO A 42 11.38 10.52 10.08
N SER A 43 11.58 9.23 10.37
CA SER A 43 12.83 8.51 10.08
C SER A 43 12.98 8.08 8.61
N GLU A 44 12.16 8.63 7.70
CA GLU A 44 12.11 8.29 6.27
C GLU A 44 11.80 6.81 5.98
N CYS A 45 11.27 6.08 6.95
CA CYS A 45 10.81 4.70 6.77
C CYS A 45 9.29 4.66 6.59
N PHE A 46 8.83 3.64 5.88
CA PHE A 46 7.43 3.33 5.69
C PHE A 46 7.01 2.25 6.67
N VAL A 47 5.84 2.44 7.29
CA VAL A 47 5.16 1.42 8.09
C VAL A 47 4.02 0.89 7.26
N ALA A 48 4.03 -0.42 6.97
CA ALA A 48 2.95 -1.10 6.29
C ALA A 48 2.19 -1.98 7.29
N GLU A 49 0.91 -1.69 7.49
CA GLU A 49 0.00 -2.47 8.30
C GLU A 49 -0.93 -3.25 7.37
N LEU A 50 -0.84 -4.58 7.41
CA LEU A 50 -1.70 -5.48 6.65
C LEU A 50 -2.78 -6.05 7.56
N VAL A 51 -4.03 -5.75 7.22
CA VAL A 51 -5.21 -6.19 7.94
C VAL A 51 -5.93 -7.27 7.15
N TYR A 52 -6.05 -8.44 7.78
CA TYR A 52 -6.86 -9.55 7.31
C TYR A 52 -8.16 -9.62 8.13
N SER A 53 -9.28 -9.29 7.50
CA SER A 53 -10.62 -9.39 8.09
C SER A 53 -11.23 -10.77 7.82
N ASN A 54 -10.64 -11.80 8.41
CA ASN A 54 -11.20 -13.16 8.47
C ASN A 54 -11.75 -13.44 9.88
N HIS A 55 -12.11 -14.69 10.20
CA HIS A 55 -12.70 -15.07 11.50
C HIS A 55 -11.81 -14.74 12.72
N ILE A 56 -10.52 -14.48 12.49
CA ILE A 56 -9.55 -14.06 13.49
C ILE A 56 -8.87 -12.82 12.91
N ASN A 57 -9.36 -11.63 13.24
CA ASN A 57 -8.76 -10.38 12.76
C ASN A 57 -7.26 -10.39 13.03
N MET A 58 -6.45 -10.52 11.99
CA MET A 58 -5.01 -10.62 12.08
C MET A 58 -4.39 -9.40 11.43
N THR A 59 -3.52 -8.73 12.19
CA THR A 59 -2.76 -7.58 11.72
C THR A 59 -1.29 -7.95 11.69
N GLU A 60 -0.62 -7.68 10.57
CA GLU A 60 0.82 -7.82 10.41
C GLU A 60 1.42 -6.43 10.13
N ILE A 61 2.44 -6.04 10.90
CA ILE A 61 3.13 -4.76 10.74
C ILE A 61 4.54 -5.02 10.21
N THR A 62 4.93 -4.31 9.16
CA THR A 62 6.26 -4.41 8.58
C THR A 62 6.83 -3.02 8.26
N PHE A 63 8.14 -2.87 8.41
CA PHE A 63 8.86 -1.63 8.16
C PHE A 63 9.68 -1.74 6.88
N TYR A 64 9.66 -0.69 6.07
CA TYR A 64 10.38 -0.62 4.80
C TYR A 64 11.15 0.68 4.69
N VAL A 65 12.35 0.62 4.10
CA VAL A 65 13.17 1.80 3.80
C VAL A 65 13.07 2.25 2.34
N ASP A 66 12.37 1.48 1.48
CA ASP A 66 12.29 1.72 0.04
C ASP A 66 10.90 1.33 -0.51
N THR A 67 10.31 2.22 -1.31
CA THR A 67 9.00 2.04 -1.97
C THR A 67 8.98 0.90 -2.99
N ARG A 68 10.15 0.50 -3.53
CA ARG A 68 10.28 -0.64 -4.46
C ARG A 68 9.90 -1.96 -3.82
N HIS A 69 10.30 -2.18 -2.56
CA HIS A 69 9.96 -3.41 -1.83
C HIS A 69 8.47 -3.45 -1.48
N ILE A 70 7.92 -2.30 -1.09
CA ILE A 70 6.50 -2.13 -0.77
C ILE A 70 5.63 -2.44 -1.99
N SER A 71 5.97 -1.88 -3.16
CA SER A 71 5.21 -2.10 -4.39
C SER A 71 5.18 -3.57 -4.82
N LYS A 72 6.31 -4.28 -4.68
CA LYS A 72 6.37 -5.74 -4.95
C LYS A 72 5.52 -6.56 -3.97
N LEU A 73 5.52 -6.18 -2.69
CA LEU A 73 4.71 -6.84 -1.67
C LEU A 73 3.22 -6.68 -1.97
N ILE A 74 2.79 -5.46 -2.29
CA ILE A 74 1.39 -5.17 -2.63
C ILE A 74 0.95 -5.99 -3.84
N ASP A 75 1.74 -6.00 -4.91
CA ASP A 75 1.44 -6.81 -6.09
C ASP A 75 1.35 -8.31 -5.74
N LYS A 76 2.18 -8.81 -4.81
CA LYS A 76 2.14 -10.20 -4.32
C LYS A 76 0.88 -10.51 -3.49
N ILE A 77 0.43 -9.58 -2.64
CA ILE A 77 -0.71 -9.77 -1.74
C ILE A 77 -2.04 -9.61 -2.50
N PHE A 78 -2.12 -8.61 -3.37
CA PHE A 78 -3.35 -8.13 -4.01
C PHE A 78 -3.45 -8.49 -5.50
N GLY A 79 -2.42 -9.10 -6.09
CA GLY A 79 -2.48 -9.61 -7.46
C GLY A 79 -2.64 -8.55 -8.54
N LYS A 80 -2.17 -7.31 -8.30
CA LYS A 80 -2.38 -6.12 -9.17
C LYS A 80 -3.85 -5.69 -9.33
N GLU A 81 -4.74 -6.24 -8.50
CA GLU A 81 -6.18 -5.92 -8.49
C GLU A 81 -6.53 -5.26 -7.16
N TYR A 82 -6.11 -4.01 -7.02
CA TYR A 82 -6.33 -3.19 -5.86
C TYR A 82 -6.72 -1.76 -6.22
N SER A 83 -7.33 -1.09 -5.25
CA SER A 83 -7.56 0.36 -5.27
C SER A 83 -6.59 1.03 -4.30
N VAL A 84 -6.22 2.27 -4.61
CA VAL A 84 -5.31 3.10 -3.81
C VAL A 84 -6.04 4.38 -3.45
N THR A 85 -6.09 4.70 -2.16
CA THR A 85 -6.68 5.94 -1.61
C THR A 85 -5.65 6.63 -0.73
N ILE A 86 -5.43 7.93 -0.94
CA ILE A 86 -4.59 8.76 -0.06
C ILE A 86 -5.50 9.40 0.98
N TYR A 87 -5.06 9.47 2.23
CA TYR A 87 -5.79 10.07 3.35
C TYR A 87 -4.86 10.87 4.27
#